data_AF-A0A066W9S8-F1
#
_entry.id   AF-A0A066W9S8-F1
#
_cell.length_a   1.000
_cell.length_b   1.000
_cell.length_c   1.000
_cell.angle_alpha   90.00
_cell.angle_beta   90.00
_cell.angle_gamma   90.00
#
_symmetry.space_group_name_H-M   'P 1'
#
loop_
_entity.id
_entity.type
_entity.pdbx_description
1 polymer ?
#
loop_
_entity_poly.entity_id
_entity_poly.type
_entity_poly.pdbx_seq_one_letter_code
_entity_poly.pdbx_strand_id
1 'polypeptide(L)' 'MAGPNLELFKFGLYLFFPLAVMVHYGDPEWYHKNVLPIRDTFWPKEKNLYKPPRNEKDLKSELAELRRQRLEGKAAK' A
#
# COMPACT_ATOMS: atom_id res chain seq x y z
N MET A 1 -44.24 16.80 -3.88
CA MET A 1 -43.76 15.84 -2.86
C MET A 1 -44.44 14.51 -3.16
N ALA A 2 -43.75 13.52 -3.75
CA ALA A 2 -44.37 12.21 -3.91
C ALA A 2 -44.59 11.65 -2.50
N GLY A 3 -45.83 11.25 -2.17
CA GLY A 3 -46.31 11.05 -0.82
C GLY A 3 -45.63 9.92 -0.01
N PRO A 4 -46.28 9.41 1.05
CA PRO A 4 -45.66 8.52 2.05
C PRO A 4 -44.89 7.31 1.50
N ASN A 5 -45.30 6.77 0.34
CA ASN A 5 -44.61 5.66 -0.34
C ASN A 5 -43.16 6.00 -0.74
N LEU A 6 -42.89 7.26 -1.14
CA LEU A 6 -41.54 7.68 -1.51
C LEU A 6 -40.65 7.79 -0.27
N GLU A 7 -41.21 8.19 0.87
CA GLU A 7 -40.48 8.27 2.13
C GLU A 7 -40.08 6.88 2.63
N LEU A 8 -40.99 5.90 2.52
CA LEU A 8 -40.71 4.50 2.86
C LEU A 8 -39.61 3.90 1.98
N PHE A 9 -39.64 4.20 0.67
CA PHE A 9 -38.59 3.76 -0.26
C PHE A 9 -37.22 4.36 0.09
N LYS A 10 -37.15 5.67 0.32
CA LYS A 10 -35.90 6.34 0.71
C LYS A 10 -35.35 5.78 2.01
N PHE A 11 -36.21 5.57 3.00
CA PHE A 11 -35.83 4.97 4.27
C PHE A 11 -35.24 3.57 4.06
N GLY A 12 -35.92 2.73 3.29
CA GLY A 12 -35.42 1.41 2.93
C GLY A 12 -34.06 1.48 2.24
N LEU A 13 -33.91 2.34 1.23
CA LEU A 13 -32.64 2.50 0.52
C LEU A 13 -31.51 2.96 1.45
N TYR A 14 -31.75 3.97 2.30
CA TYR A 14 -30.73 4.49 3.21
C TYR A 14 -30.34 3.51 4.31
N LEU A 15 -31.23 2.59 4.68
CA LEU A 15 -30.91 1.53 5.63
C LEU A 15 -30.16 0.38 4.93
N PHE A 16 -30.75 -0.18 3.87
CA PHE A 16 -30.25 -1.40 3.25
C PHE A 16 -29.00 -1.19 2.41
N PHE A 17 -28.84 -0.02 1.78
CA PHE A 17 -27.65 0.25 0.97
C PHE A 17 -26.34 0.17 1.76
N PRO A 18 -26.14 0.94 2.87
CA PRO A 18 -24.90 0.82 3.64
C PRO A 18 -24.75 -0.55 4.31
N LEU A 19 -25.85 -1.19 4.74
CA LEU A 19 -25.83 -2.54 5.28
C LEU A 19 -25.35 -3.58 4.25
N ALA A 20 -25.85 -3.53 3.03
CA ALA A 20 -25.44 -4.42 1.95
C ALA A 20 -23.98 -4.21 1.57
N VAL A 21 -23.54 -2.95 1.48
CA VAL A 21 -22.13 -2.59 1.28
C VAL A 21 -21.26 -3.17 2.39
N MET A 22 -21.68 -3.05 3.66
CA MET A 22 -20.93 -3.59 4.80
C MET A 22 -20.85 -5.12 4.74
N VAL A 23 -21.93 -5.82 4.42
CA VAL A 23 -21.91 -7.30 4.31
C VAL A 23 -21.03 -7.75 3.15
N HIS A 24 -21.07 -7.05 2.01
CA HIS A 24 -20.30 -7.44 0.83
C HIS A 24 -18.80 -7.14 0.99
N TYR A 25 -18.44 -5.92 1.39
CA TYR A 25 -17.05 -5.46 1.47
C TYR A 25 -16.41 -5.69 2.84
N GLY A 26 -17.21 -5.93 3.87
CA GLY A 26 -16.73 -6.24 5.22
C GLY A 26 -16.34 -7.71 5.39
N ASP A 27 -16.58 -8.57 4.40
CA ASP A 27 -16.06 -9.93 4.38
C ASP A 27 -14.52 -9.90 4.36
N PRO A 28 -13.86 -10.46 5.39
CA PRO A 28 -12.41 -10.55 5.41
C PRO A 28 -11.86 -11.24 4.15
N GLU A 29 -12.55 -12.27 3.65
CA GLU A 29 -12.10 -13.02 2.49
C GLU A 29 -12.11 -12.16 1.22
N TRP A 30 -13.12 -11.29 1.07
CA TRP A 30 -13.16 -10.30 -0.01
C TRP A 30 -11.97 -9.35 0.05
N TYR A 31 -11.65 -8.83 1.24
CA TYR A 31 -10.51 -7.92 1.44
C TYR A 31 -9.17 -8.61 1.11
N HIS A 32 -8.99 -9.84 1.58
CA HIS A 32 -7.79 -10.64 1.33
C HIS A 32 -7.57 -10.91 -0.17
N LYS A 33 -8.64 -11.13 -0.93
CA LYS A 33 -8.58 -11.42 -2.37
C LYS A 33 -8.40 -10.18 -3.24
N ASN A 34 -9.03 -9.07 -2.87
CA ASN A 34 -9.12 -7.90 -3.76
C ASN A 34 -8.18 -6.76 -3.36
N VAL A 35 -7.94 -6.54 -2.07
CA VAL A 35 -7.17 -5.38 -1.59
C VAL A 35 -5.71 -5.73 -1.31
N LEU A 36 -5.45 -6.83 -0.60
CA LEU A 36 -4.08 -7.20 -0.23
C LEU A 36 -3.13 -7.41 -1.42
N PRO A 37 -3.53 -8.06 -2.53
CA PRO A 37 -2.61 -8.27 -3.65
C PRO A 37 -2.17 -6.96 -4.34
N ILE A 38 -3.00 -5.91 -4.25
CA ILE A 38 -2.66 -4.58 -4.79
C ILE A 38 -1.45 -3.99 -4.05
N ARG A 39 -1.34 -4.24 -2.74
CA ARG A 39 -0.20 -3.77 -1.93
C ARG A 39 1.13 -4.25 -2.50
N ASP A 40 1.19 -5.51 -2.94
CA ASP A 40 2.42 -6.13 -3.42
C ASP A 40 2.79 -5.65 -4.85
N THR A 41 1.83 -5.06 -5.57
CA THR A 41 2.06 -4.43 -6.88
C THR A 41 2.48 -2.97 -6.72
N PHE A 42 1.86 -2.26 -5.78
CA PHE A 42 2.09 -0.85 -5.56
C PHE A 42 3.40 -0.58 -4.79
N TRP A 43 3.70 -1.39 -3.77
CA TRP A 43 4.90 -1.20 -2.95
C TRP A 43 6.10 -1.95 -3.54
N PRO A 44 7.28 -1.32 -3.64
CA PRO A 44 8.48 -2.04 -4.02
C PRO A 44 8.75 -3.18 -3.04
N LYS A 45 9.11 -4.35 -3.59
CA LYS A 45 9.44 -5.54 -2.79
C LYS A 45 10.57 -5.21 -1.83
N GLU A 46 10.46 -5.65 -0.58
CA GLU A 46 11.47 -5.41 0.48
C GLU A 46 12.90 -5.79 0.07
N LYS A 47 13.05 -6.78 -0.82
CA LYS A 47 14.35 -7.19 -1.37
C LYS A 47 15.03 -6.12 -2.23
N ASN A 48 14.25 -5.25 -2.86
CA ASN A 48 14.74 -4.18 -3.72
C ASN A 48 14.94 -2.87 -2.95
N LEU A 49 14.49 -2.80 -1.70
CA LEU A 49 14.72 -1.63 -0.88
C LEU A 49 16.18 -1.59 -0.47
N TYR A 50 16.77 -0.41 -0.62
CA TYR A 50 18.04 -0.09 0.02
C TYR A 50 17.91 -0.28 1.53
N LYS A 51 18.85 -1.04 2.12
CA LYS A 51 18.90 -1.31 3.56
C LYS A 51 20.05 -0.50 4.13
N PRO A 52 19.77 0.59 4.87
CA PRO A 52 20.82 1.38 5.49
C PRO A 52 21.66 0.52 6.45
N PRO A 53 22.98 0.78 6.54
CA PRO A 53 23.86 0.04 7.42
C PRO A 53 23.45 0.29 8.87
N ARG A 54 23.26 -0.79 9.64
CA ARG A 54 22.78 -0.70 11.04
C ARG A 54 23.89 -0.89 12.07
N ASN A 55 25.02 -1.46 11.65
CA ASN A 55 26.16 -1.71 12.53
C ASN A 55 27.40 -0.97 12.04
N GLU A 56 28.37 -0.80 12.95
CA GLU A 56 29.64 -0.13 12.64
C GLU A 56 30.41 -0.82 11.51
N LYS A 57 30.36 -2.16 11.44
CA LYS A 57 31.00 -2.93 10.38
C LYS A 57 30.39 -2.61 9.01
N ASP A 58 29.05 -2.60 8.94
CA ASP A 58 28.29 -2.30 7.72
C ASP A 58 28.55 -0.86 7.25
N LEU A 59 28.63 0.08 8.19
CA LEU A 59 28.98 1.47 7.91
C LEU A 59 30.36 1.60 7.26
N LYS A 60 31.36 0.88 7.79
CA LYS A 60 32.73 0.93 7.26
C LYS A 60 32.82 0.32 5.86
N SER A 61 32.14 -0.80 5.59
CA SER A 61 32.12 -1.42 4.26
C SER A 61 31.45 -0.51 3.23
N GLU A 62 30.31 0.08 3.57
CA GLU A 62 29.56 0.92 2.66
C GLU A 62 30.29 2.25 2.37
N LEU A 63 30.94 2.83 3.38
CA LEU A 63 31.79 4.01 3.20
C LEU A 63 32.99 3.71 2.28
N ALA A 64 33.54 2.50 2.32
CA ALA A 64 34.62 2.08 1.43
C ALA A 64 34.14 1.93 -0.02
N GLU A 65 32.94 1.35 -0.24
CA GLU A 65 32.32 1.25 -1.56
C GLU A 65 32.03 2.63 -2.16
N LEU A 66 31.42 3.54 -1.39
CA LEU A 66 31.15 4.91 -1.83
C LEU A 66 32.43 5.67 -2.21
N ARG A 67 33.54 5.44 -1.49
CA ARG A 67 34.85 6.02 -1.85
C ARG A 67 35.36 5.47 -3.18
N ARG A 68 35.19 4.17 -3.45
CA ARG A 68 35.58 3.56 -4.74
C ARG A 68 34.77 4.13 -5.90
N GLN A 69 33.44 4.18 -5.77
CA GLN A 69 32.55 4.76 -6.80
C GLN A 69 32.92 6.21 -7.14
N ARG A 70 33.30 7.01 -6.13
CA ARG A 70 33.77 8.40 -6.36
C ARG A 70 35.07 8.47 -7.16
N LEU A 71 35.99 7.53 -6.95
CA LEU A 71 37.27 7.50 -7.66
C LEU A 71 37.05 7.06 -9.12
N GLU A 72 36.21 6.05 -9.34
CA GLU A 72 35.82 5.60 -10.69
C GLU A 72 35.10 6.70 -11.47
N GLY A 73 34.14 7.40 -10.84
CA GLY A 73 33.45 8.53 -11.48
C GLY A 73 34.34 9.74 -11.76
N LYS A 74 35.46 9.88 -11.04
CA LYS A 74 36.49 10.90 -11.33
C LYS A 74 37.45 10.45 -12.44
N ALA A 75 37.70 9.16 -12.59
CA ALA A 75 38.57 8.61 -13.63
C ALA A 75 37.87 8.47 -14.99
N ALA A 76 36.55 8.33 -15.00
CA ALA A 76 35.72 8.26 -16.21
C ALA A 76 35.36 9.64 -16.80
N LYS A 77 35.78 10.73 -16.15
CA LYS A 77 35.54 12.13 -16.57
C LYS A 77 36.82 12.75 -17.07
#